data_AF-A0A3D3P1H8-F1
#
_entry.id   AF-A0A3D3P1H8-F1
#
_cell.length_a   1.000
_cell.length_b   1.000
_cell.length_c   1.000
_cell.angle_alpha   90.00
_cell.angle_beta   90.00
_cell.angle_gamma   90.00
#
_symmetry.space_group_name_H-M   'P 1'
#
loop_
_entity.id
_entity.type
_entity.pdbx_description
1 polymer ?
#
loop_
_entity_poly.entity_id
_entity_poly.type
_entity_poly.pdbx_seq_one_letter_code
_entity_poly.pdbx_strand_id
1 'polypeptide(L)'
;MKKFLTAAFVIAASVASLPGATEARILIVTDEDTFTGWMMDATKSKFLWRETQETLVKREQSLLSCTVYFLQAPEFTEALELYKSRNYRDAAPKFAACAEEYDKLIEVKGNPSTMASFYEMECYRRLEDLEKLSELAAKFEPENLLYKFQKKQYEMYGVFWDAVRTKSWNRLNAICRDEKWRGAKLPGNLRGQISYCHG
;
A
#
# COMPACT_ATOMS: atom_id res chain seq x y z
N MET A 1 -41.84 45.86 -20.75
CA MET A 1 -41.17 44.53 -20.76
C MET A 1 -39.80 44.67 -20.11
N LYS A 2 -39.65 44.26 -18.84
CA LYS A 2 -38.35 44.17 -18.16
C LYS A 2 -38.26 42.78 -17.54
N LYS A 3 -37.41 41.93 -18.12
CA LYS A 3 -37.16 40.56 -17.66
C LYS A 3 -36.13 40.63 -16.54
N PHE A 4 -36.52 40.22 -15.33
CA PHE A 4 -35.59 39.97 -14.24
C PHE A 4 -34.97 38.58 -14.45
N LEU A 5 -33.67 38.54 -14.75
CA LEU A 5 -32.88 37.31 -14.78
C LEU A 5 -32.33 37.09 -13.37
N THR A 6 -32.93 36.13 -12.65
CA THR A 6 -32.43 35.65 -11.37
C THR A 6 -31.28 34.68 -11.65
N ALA A 7 -30.04 35.11 -11.46
CA ALA A 7 -28.88 34.24 -11.50
C ALA A 7 -28.78 33.47 -10.17
N ALA A 8 -28.99 32.15 -10.23
CA ALA A 8 -28.77 31.26 -9.10
C ALA A 8 -27.25 31.05 -8.91
N PHE A 9 -26.70 31.62 -7.84
CA PHE A 9 -25.37 31.29 -7.35
C PHE A 9 -25.44 29.91 -6.69
N VAL A 10 -24.98 28.87 -7.39
CA VAL A 10 -24.70 27.57 -6.78
C VAL A 10 -23.36 27.70 -6.07
N ILE A 11 -23.40 27.89 -4.76
CA ILE A 11 -22.22 27.73 -3.91
C ILE A 11 -21.95 26.23 -3.83
N ALA A 12 -21.05 25.75 -4.70
CA ALA A 12 -20.42 24.45 -4.50
C ALA A 12 -19.57 24.58 -3.22
N ALA A 13 -20.10 24.09 -2.10
CA ALA A 13 -19.31 23.85 -0.92
C ALA A 13 -18.34 22.71 -1.24
N SER A 14 -17.13 23.06 -1.69
CA SER A 14 -16.00 22.16 -1.58
C SER A 14 -15.82 21.87 -0.10
N VAL A 15 -16.13 20.64 0.31
CA VAL A 15 -15.70 20.12 1.61
C VAL A 15 -14.18 19.98 1.50
N ALA A 16 -13.47 21.09 1.73
CA ALA A 16 -12.05 21.05 1.95
C ALA A 16 -11.86 20.32 3.28
N SER A 17 -11.41 19.07 3.22
CA SER A 17 -10.85 18.38 4.38
C SER A 17 -9.76 19.27 4.95
N LEU A 18 -9.92 19.68 6.21
CA LEU A 18 -8.84 20.31 6.97
C LEU A 18 -7.61 19.39 6.90
N PRO A 19 -6.38 19.93 6.77
CA PRO A 19 -5.17 19.14 6.80
C PRO A 19 -4.90 18.69 8.25
N GLY A 20 -5.66 17.70 8.68
CA GLY A 20 -5.29 16.78 9.76
C GLY A 20 -4.95 15.45 9.11
N ALA A 21 -3.96 14.73 9.65
CA ALA A 21 -3.62 13.39 9.16
C ALA A 21 -4.89 12.53 9.14
N THR A 22 -5.23 11.98 7.97
CA THR A 22 -6.41 11.14 7.80
C THR A 22 -6.24 9.90 8.67
N GLU A 23 -7.22 9.66 9.54
CA GLU A 23 -7.17 8.53 10.46
C GLU A 23 -7.65 7.27 9.76
N ALA A 24 -6.84 6.21 9.82
CA ALA A 24 -7.18 4.97 9.14
C ALA A 24 -8.32 4.27 9.89
N ARG A 25 -9.35 3.88 9.15
CA ARG A 25 -10.46 3.12 9.72
C ARG A 25 -10.01 1.70 10.00
N ILE A 26 -10.29 1.20 11.20
CA ILE A 26 -9.81 -0.10 11.70
C ILE A 26 -10.95 -0.94 12.26
N LEU A 27 -10.75 -2.26 12.16
CA LEU A 27 -11.47 -3.29 12.90
C LEU A 27 -10.50 -3.90 13.92
N ILE A 28 -10.86 -3.82 15.20
CA ILE A 28 -10.09 -4.36 16.32
C ILE A 28 -10.81 -5.62 16.77
N VAL A 29 -10.13 -6.76 16.73
CA VAL A 29 -10.66 -8.05 17.16
C VAL A 29 -9.88 -8.50 18.39
N THR A 30 -10.56 -8.65 19.52
CA THR A 30 -10.04 -9.26 20.74
C THR A 30 -10.60 -10.67 20.90
N ASP A 31 -10.20 -11.38 21.96
CA ASP A 31 -10.76 -12.70 22.26
C ASP A 31 -12.25 -12.64 22.66
N GLU A 32 -12.71 -11.49 23.17
CA GLU A 32 -14.04 -11.32 23.74
C GLU A 32 -14.99 -10.52 22.83
N ASP A 33 -14.46 -9.60 22.02
CA ASP A 33 -15.29 -8.61 21.33
C ASP A 33 -14.63 -8.10 20.03
N THR A 34 -15.41 -7.37 19.24
CA THR A 34 -14.97 -6.76 17.98
C THR A 34 -15.46 -5.31 17.89
N PHE A 35 -14.52 -4.40 17.70
CA PHE A 35 -14.78 -2.96 17.66
C PHE A 35 -14.38 -2.38 16.31
N THR A 36 -15.06 -1.33 15.87
CA THR A 36 -14.59 -0.49 14.77
C THR A 36 -14.17 0.86 15.30
N GLY A 37 -13.17 1.48 14.68
CA GLY A 37 -12.74 2.81 15.05
C GLY A 37 -11.80 3.43 14.05
N TRP A 38 -11.13 4.49 14.48
CA TRP A 38 -10.17 5.26 13.70
C TRP A 38 -8.83 5.29 14.43
N MET A 39 -7.79 4.76 13.80
CA MET A 39 -6.43 4.77 14.31
C MET A 39 -5.77 6.10 14.00
N MET A 40 -5.25 6.75 15.03
CA MET A 40 -4.62 8.06 14.95
C MET A 40 -3.10 7.96 14.87
N ASP A 41 -2.53 7.01 15.61
CA ASP A 41 -1.10 6.85 15.78
C ASP A 41 -0.79 5.43 16.26
N ALA A 42 0.41 4.93 15.98
CA ALA A 42 0.83 3.60 16.38
C ALA A 42 2.34 3.49 16.64
N THR A 43 2.68 2.58 17.54
CA THR A 43 4.04 2.10 17.76
C THR A 43 4.05 0.57 17.60
N LYS A 44 5.23 -0.04 17.71
CA LYS A 44 5.41 -1.49 17.61
C LYS A 44 4.61 -2.31 18.63
N SER A 45 4.17 -1.71 19.75
CA SER A 45 3.51 -2.42 20.84
C SER A 45 2.08 -1.97 21.11
N LYS A 46 1.70 -0.77 20.68
CA LYS A 46 0.42 -0.14 21.04
C LYS A 46 -0.03 0.86 19.99
N PHE A 47 -1.32 1.16 19.99
CA PHE A 47 -1.90 2.15 19.09
C PHE A 47 -2.93 3.03 19.80
N LEU A 48 -3.08 4.24 19.29
CA LEU A 48 -4.04 5.24 19.73
C LEU A 48 -5.21 5.27 18.76
N TRP A 49 -6.43 5.15 19.27
CA TRP A 49 -7.62 5.12 18.43
C TRP A 49 -8.81 5.80 19.10
N ARG A 50 -9.86 6.03 18.31
CA ARG A 50 -11.14 6.56 18.79
C ARG A 50 -12.32 5.92 18.08
N GLU A 51 -13.47 5.94 18.75
CA GLU A 51 -14.69 5.29 18.26
C GLU A 51 -15.38 6.03 17.13
N THR A 52 -15.21 7.34 17.00
CA THR A 52 -15.73 8.17 15.90
C THR A 52 -14.75 9.31 15.59
N GLN A 53 -14.84 9.94 14.42
CA GLN A 53 -13.95 11.06 14.08
C GLN A 53 -14.29 12.37 14.82
N GLU A 54 -15.48 12.45 15.43
CA GLU A 54 -15.95 13.62 16.15
C GLU A 54 -15.57 13.58 17.62
N THR A 55 -15.35 12.39 18.19
CA THR A 55 -15.01 12.28 19.62
C THR A 55 -13.58 12.74 19.89
N LEU A 56 -13.42 13.41 21.04
CA LEU A 56 -12.12 13.78 21.61
C LEU A 56 -11.57 12.68 22.54
N VAL A 57 -12.39 11.66 22.85
CA VAL A 57 -11.98 10.55 23.71
C VAL A 57 -11.05 9.63 22.93
N LYS A 58 -9.79 9.58 23.36
CA LYS A 58 -8.76 8.73 22.78
C LYS A 58 -8.55 7.51 23.68
N ARG A 59 -8.43 6.35 23.05
CA ARG A 59 -8.19 5.06 23.69
C ARG A 59 -6.82 4.55 23.26
N GLU A 60 -6.08 3.98 24.21
CA GLU A 60 -4.83 3.28 23.93
C GLU A 60 -5.07 1.77 24.04
N GLN A 61 -4.56 0.99 23.08
CA GLN A 61 -4.71 -0.46 23.05
C GLN A 61 -3.37 -1.13 22.71
N SER A 62 -3.09 -2.28 23.34
CA SER A 62 -1.91 -3.08 23.01
C SER A 62 -2.15 -3.92 21.74
N LEU A 63 -1.14 -3.96 20.86
CA LEU A 63 -1.11 -4.87 19.70
C LEU A 63 -0.89 -6.34 20.08
N LEU A 64 -0.49 -6.62 21.32
CA LEU A 64 -0.31 -8.00 21.81
C LEU A 64 -1.63 -8.65 22.24
N SER A 65 -2.65 -7.83 22.57
CA SER A 65 -3.93 -8.29 23.09
C SER A 65 -5.04 -8.34 22.02
N CYS A 66 -4.75 -7.96 20.78
CA CYS A 66 -5.75 -7.90 19.72
C CYS A 66 -5.13 -8.07 18.33
N THR A 67 -5.99 -8.39 17.36
CA THR A 67 -5.66 -8.29 15.94
C THR A 67 -6.32 -7.05 15.36
N VAL A 68 -5.56 -6.27 14.59
CA VAL A 68 -6.06 -5.07 13.92
C VAL A 68 -6.13 -5.32 12.42
N TYR A 69 -7.26 -5.01 11.81
CA TYR A 69 -7.44 -4.97 10.37
C TYR A 69 -7.72 -3.55 9.92
N PHE A 70 -6.96 -3.06 8.94
CA PHE A 70 -7.27 -1.79 8.30
C PHE A 70 -8.37 -1.99 7.27
N LEU A 71 -9.42 -1.18 7.39
CA LEU A 71 -10.42 -1.06 6.34
C LEU A 71 -9.86 -0.19 5.23
N GLN A 72 -10.14 -0.57 3.99
CA GLN A 72 -9.54 0.06 2.83
C GLN A 72 -9.94 1.54 2.73
N ALA A 73 -8.93 2.41 2.64
CA ALA A 73 -9.13 3.84 2.52
C ALA A 73 -9.67 4.22 1.11
N PRO A 74 -10.48 5.28 0.99
CA PRO A 74 -10.96 5.76 -0.31
C PRO A 74 -9.82 6.08 -1.30
N GLU A 75 -8.76 6.73 -0.82
CA GLU A 75 -7.61 7.16 -1.62
C GLU A 75 -6.87 5.95 -2.21
N PHE A 76 -6.71 4.91 -1.39
CA PHE A 76 -6.16 3.63 -1.83
C PHE A 76 -7.06 2.97 -2.89
N THR A 77 -8.39 3.03 -2.70
CA THR A 77 -9.36 2.44 -3.62
C THR A 77 -9.27 3.10 -5.00
N GLU A 78 -9.19 4.43 -5.06
CA GLU A 78 -8.99 5.16 -6.31
C GLU A 78 -7.70 4.75 -7.03
N ALA A 79 -6.59 4.66 -6.30
CA ALA A 79 -5.31 4.22 -6.85
C ALA A 79 -5.40 2.78 -7.38
N LEU A 80 -6.11 1.91 -6.67
CA LEU A 80 -6.31 0.52 -7.06
C LEU A 80 -7.17 0.36 -8.33
N GLU A 81 -8.17 1.22 -8.55
CA GLU A 81 -8.94 1.19 -9.80
C GLU A 81 -8.10 1.60 -11.02
N LEU A 82 -7.21 2.59 -10.85
CA LEU A 82 -6.22 2.93 -11.88
C LEU A 82 -5.24 1.78 -12.14
N TYR A 83 -4.77 1.12 -11.08
CA TYR A 83 -3.93 -0.06 -11.20
C TYR A 83 -4.62 -1.20 -11.97
N LYS A 84 -5.87 -1.52 -11.61
CA LYS A 84 -6.67 -2.58 -12.26
C LYS A 84 -6.97 -2.27 -13.73
N SER A 85 -7.17 -1.00 -14.08
CA SER A 85 -7.33 -0.53 -15.47
C SER A 85 -6.01 -0.45 -16.24
N ARG A 86 -4.90 -0.89 -15.64
CA ARG A 86 -3.53 -0.86 -16.20
C ARG A 86 -2.98 0.55 -16.44
N ASN A 87 -3.60 1.56 -15.83
CA ASN A 87 -3.09 2.92 -15.83
C ASN A 87 -2.06 3.11 -14.69
N TYR A 88 -0.92 2.45 -14.84
CA TYR A 88 0.13 2.43 -13.81
C TYR A 88 0.81 3.79 -13.61
N ARG A 89 0.84 4.64 -14.66
CA ARG A 89 1.46 5.97 -14.58
C ARG A 89 0.69 6.89 -13.65
N ASP A 90 -0.64 6.84 -13.69
CA ASP A 90 -1.49 7.66 -12.82
C ASP A 90 -1.74 6.99 -11.47
N ALA A 91 -1.67 5.65 -11.40
CA ALA A 91 -1.81 4.91 -10.14
C ALA A 91 -0.61 5.13 -9.19
N ALA A 92 0.63 5.10 -9.71
CA ALA A 92 1.85 5.22 -8.90
C ALA A 92 1.86 6.46 -7.99
N PRO A 93 1.66 7.70 -8.48
CA PRO A 93 1.69 8.88 -7.62
C PRO A 93 0.54 8.91 -6.60
N LYS A 94 -0.60 8.28 -6.89
CA LYS A 94 -1.71 8.15 -5.91
C LYS A 94 -1.38 7.16 -4.81
N PHE A 95 -0.70 6.06 -5.12
CA PHE A 95 -0.19 5.17 -4.09
C PHE A 95 0.89 5.84 -3.24
N ALA A 96 1.80 6.60 -3.84
CA ALA A 96 2.81 7.36 -3.10
C ALA A 96 2.17 8.37 -2.12
N ALA A 97 1.16 9.12 -2.59
CA ALA A 97 0.42 10.06 -1.74
C ALA A 97 -0.32 9.34 -0.59
N CYS A 98 -0.96 8.20 -0.86
CA CYS A 98 -1.57 7.37 0.17
C CYS A 98 -0.53 6.83 1.16
N ALA A 99 0.69 6.52 0.70
CA ALA A 99 1.75 6.06 1.60
C ALA A 99 2.20 7.15 2.58
N GLU A 100 2.37 8.36 2.08
CA GLU A 100 2.73 9.54 2.88
C GLU A 100 1.63 9.90 3.90
N GLU A 101 0.36 9.84 3.47
CA GLU A 101 -0.79 10.18 4.32
C GLU A 101 -0.89 9.29 5.57
N TYR A 102 -0.54 8.01 5.46
CA TYR A 102 -0.65 7.03 6.54
C TYR A 102 0.71 6.59 7.15
N ASP A 103 1.79 7.35 6.91
CA ASP A 103 3.16 6.99 7.34
C ASP A 103 3.29 6.75 8.86
N LYS A 104 2.51 7.46 9.68
CA LYS A 104 2.47 7.29 11.14
C LYS A 104 2.05 5.88 11.59
N LEU A 105 1.45 5.11 10.70
CA LEU A 105 0.93 3.77 10.99
C LEU A 105 1.87 2.67 10.52
N ILE A 106 3.06 3.02 10.02
CA ILE A 106 4.01 2.09 9.38
C ILE A 106 4.38 0.91 10.29
N GLU A 107 4.39 1.11 11.60
CA GLU A 107 4.75 0.10 12.60
C GLU A 107 3.70 -1.01 12.79
N VAL A 108 2.50 -0.87 12.21
CA VAL A 108 1.43 -1.87 12.29
C VAL A 108 1.42 -2.73 11.04
N LYS A 109 1.39 -4.05 11.20
CA LYS A 109 1.30 -4.97 10.05
C LYS A 109 0.03 -4.73 9.23
N GLY A 110 0.19 -4.73 7.91
CA GLY A 110 -0.91 -4.50 6.97
C GLY A 110 -1.41 -3.05 6.91
N ASN A 111 -0.64 -2.10 7.46
CA ASN A 111 -1.02 -0.69 7.44
C ASN A 111 -1.18 -0.15 6.01
N PRO A 112 -2.03 0.88 5.81
CA PRO A 112 -2.30 1.43 4.49
C PRO A 112 -1.04 1.96 3.80
N SER A 113 -0.08 2.51 4.55
CA SER A 113 1.14 3.06 3.98
C SER A 113 2.02 2.00 3.32
N THR A 114 2.37 0.94 4.06
CA THR A 114 3.13 -0.20 3.53
C THR A 114 2.40 -0.87 2.37
N MET A 115 1.08 -1.01 2.46
CA MET A 115 0.29 -1.57 1.37
C MET A 115 0.33 -0.67 0.13
N ALA A 116 0.25 0.64 0.28
CA ALA A 116 0.29 1.58 -0.83
C ALA A 116 1.68 1.60 -1.49
N SER A 117 2.76 1.69 -0.71
CA SER A 117 4.14 1.62 -1.23
C SER A 117 4.42 0.30 -1.97
N PHE A 118 3.82 -0.82 -1.54
CA PHE A 118 3.91 -2.08 -2.30
C PHE A 118 3.27 -1.96 -3.68
N TYR A 119 2.08 -1.36 -3.79
CA TYR A 119 1.43 -1.17 -5.09
C TYR A 119 2.09 -0.10 -5.95
N GLU A 120 2.70 0.92 -5.36
CA GLU A 120 3.57 1.88 -6.05
C GLU A 120 4.73 1.13 -6.74
N MET A 121 5.46 0.28 -6.01
CA MET A 121 6.51 -0.55 -6.58
C MET A 121 5.98 -1.47 -7.69
N GLU A 122 4.82 -2.10 -7.50
CA GLU A 122 4.19 -2.89 -8.56
C GLU A 122 3.88 -2.06 -9.82
N CYS A 123 3.50 -0.79 -9.68
CA CYS A 123 3.30 0.10 -10.83
C CYS A 123 4.61 0.28 -11.61
N TYR A 124 5.71 0.61 -10.92
CA TYR A 124 7.00 0.82 -11.58
C TYR A 124 7.56 -0.45 -12.19
N ARG A 125 7.36 -1.62 -11.55
CA ARG A 125 7.67 -2.92 -12.17
C ARG A 125 6.88 -3.13 -13.47
N ARG A 126 5.58 -2.81 -13.47
CA ARG A 126 4.71 -2.97 -14.66
C ARG A 126 5.03 -1.97 -15.77
N LEU A 127 5.58 -0.81 -15.42
CA LEU A 127 6.07 0.20 -16.36
C LEU A 127 7.50 -0.07 -16.84
N GLU A 128 8.17 -1.10 -16.29
CA GLU A 128 9.59 -1.40 -16.51
C GLU A 128 10.54 -0.26 -16.13
N ASP A 129 10.09 0.64 -15.25
CA ASP A 129 10.96 1.63 -14.62
C ASP A 129 11.70 0.98 -13.45
N LEU A 130 12.71 0.18 -13.81
CA LEU A 130 13.41 -0.67 -12.86
C LEU A 130 14.36 0.12 -11.95
N GLU A 131 14.86 1.27 -12.39
CA GLU A 131 15.64 2.17 -11.53
C GLU A 131 14.76 2.73 -10.41
N LYS A 132 13.57 3.25 -10.76
CA LYS A 132 12.64 3.73 -9.74
C LYS A 132 12.19 2.63 -8.79
N LEU A 133 11.92 1.43 -9.31
CA LEU A 133 11.62 0.25 -8.50
C LEU A 133 12.75 -0.04 -7.49
N SER A 134 14.01 0.00 -7.93
CA SER A 134 15.16 -0.25 -7.06
C SER A 134 15.30 0.82 -5.96
N GLU A 135 15.08 2.10 -6.30
CA GLU A 135 15.13 3.20 -5.33
C GLU A 135 14.08 3.05 -4.23
N LEU A 136 12.85 2.70 -4.61
CA LEU A 136 11.74 2.49 -3.67
C LEU A 136 11.98 1.24 -2.82
N ALA A 137 12.38 0.13 -3.44
CA ALA A 137 12.63 -1.13 -2.74
C ALA A 137 13.73 -1.00 -1.67
N ALA A 138 14.73 -0.14 -1.88
CA ALA A 138 15.82 0.10 -0.93
C ALA A 138 15.37 0.77 0.38
N LYS A 139 14.23 1.46 0.38
CA LYS A 139 13.66 2.16 1.55
C LYS A 139 12.47 1.43 2.15
N PHE A 140 12.04 0.34 1.52
CA PHE A 140 10.81 -0.35 1.88
C PHE A 140 11.02 -1.36 3.02
N GLU A 141 10.12 -1.37 4.00
CA GLU A 141 10.12 -2.33 5.10
C GLU A 141 9.15 -3.50 4.82
N PRO A 142 9.62 -4.67 4.33
CA PRO A 142 8.74 -5.76 3.94
C PRO A 142 8.10 -6.51 5.11
N GLU A 143 8.54 -6.28 6.35
CA GLU A 143 8.02 -7.01 7.50
C GLU A 143 6.57 -6.70 7.82
N ASN A 144 6.15 -5.48 7.48
CA ASN A 144 4.79 -4.99 7.68
C ASN A 144 3.83 -5.40 6.55
N LEU A 145 4.30 -6.11 5.51
CA LEU A 145 3.43 -6.73 4.52
C LEU A 145 2.57 -7.83 5.14
N LEU A 146 1.27 -7.82 4.82
CA LEU A 146 0.30 -8.76 5.36
C LEU A 146 0.39 -10.14 4.68
N TYR A 147 0.56 -10.16 3.36
CA TYR A 147 0.45 -11.40 2.58
C TYR A 147 1.82 -11.99 2.24
N LYS A 148 1.98 -13.31 2.47
CA LYS A 148 3.20 -14.06 2.10
C LYS A 148 3.60 -13.87 0.64
N PHE A 149 2.60 -13.79 -0.24
CA PHE A 149 2.81 -13.52 -1.67
C PHE A 149 3.51 -12.18 -1.92
N GLN A 150 3.12 -11.10 -1.22
CA GLN A 150 3.73 -9.79 -1.38
C GLN A 150 5.18 -9.79 -0.92
N LYS A 151 5.48 -10.45 0.21
CA LYS A 151 6.85 -10.62 0.69
C LYS A 151 7.71 -11.34 -0.36
N LYS A 152 7.15 -12.36 -1.00
CA LYS A 152 7.85 -13.09 -2.07
C LYS A 152 8.01 -12.24 -3.34
N GLN A 153 7.00 -11.45 -3.71
CA GLN A 153 7.08 -10.51 -4.83
C GLN A 153 8.16 -9.44 -4.58
N TYR A 154 8.25 -8.92 -3.35
CA TYR A 154 9.32 -7.99 -2.96
C TYR A 154 10.71 -8.61 -3.09
N GLU A 155 10.89 -9.86 -2.64
CA GLU A 155 12.14 -10.60 -2.83
C GLU A 155 12.51 -10.72 -4.33
N MET A 156 11.52 -10.89 -5.21
CA MET A 156 11.78 -10.95 -6.66
C MET A 156 12.29 -9.63 -7.23
N TYR A 157 11.94 -8.47 -6.64
CA TYR A 157 12.46 -7.18 -7.09
C TYR A 157 13.99 -7.14 -6.99
N GLY A 158 14.54 -7.52 -5.84
CA GLY A 158 15.99 -7.51 -5.59
C GLY A 158 16.77 -8.66 -6.25
N VAL A 159 16.09 -9.64 -6.84
CA VAL A 159 16.74 -10.85 -7.39
C VAL A 159 16.61 -10.89 -8.91
N PHE A 160 15.40 -11.06 -9.43
CA PHE A 160 15.17 -11.20 -10.87
C PHE A 160 15.14 -9.84 -11.56
N TRP A 161 14.34 -8.91 -11.04
CA TRP A 161 14.19 -7.59 -11.65
C TRP A 161 15.46 -6.75 -11.53
N ASP A 162 16.21 -6.88 -10.44
CA ASP A 162 17.53 -6.25 -10.32
C ASP A 162 18.54 -6.83 -11.34
N ALA A 163 18.48 -8.13 -11.65
CA ALA A 163 19.35 -8.73 -12.67
C ALA A 163 19.00 -8.23 -14.08
N VAL A 164 17.71 -8.04 -14.36
CA VAL A 164 17.26 -7.39 -15.60
C VAL A 164 17.74 -5.94 -15.66
N ARG A 165 17.51 -5.15 -14.59
CA ARG A 165 17.92 -3.75 -14.47
C ARG A 165 19.41 -3.55 -14.74
N THR A 166 20.25 -4.34 -14.07
CA THR A 166 21.71 -4.29 -14.19
C THR A 166 22.25 -5.00 -15.43
N LYS A 167 21.38 -5.58 -16.27
CA LYS A 167 21.75 -6.38 -17.46
C LYS A 167 22.72 -7.52 -17.14
N SER A 168 22.61 -8.07 -15.94
CA SER A 168 23.47 -9.13 -15.42
C SER A 168 22.98 -10.52 -15.85
N TRP A 169 23.00 -10.81 -17.15
CA TRP A 169 22.41 -12.04 -17.72
C TRP A 169 23.00 -13.33 -17.16
N ASN A 170 24.31 -13.35 -16.91
CA ASN A 170 24.98 -14.49 -16.30
C ASN A 170 24.48 -14.73 -14.86
N ARG A 171 24.25 -13.66 -14.10
CA ARG A 171 23.68 -13.73 -12.74
C ARG A 171 22.25 -14.25 -12.80
N LEU A 172 21.45 -13.77 -13.75
CA LEU A 172 20.07 -14.21 -13.95
C LEU A 172 19.99 -15.71 -14.28
N ASN A 173 20.85 -16.20 -15.18
CA ASN A 173 20.95 -17.62 -15.53
C ASN A 173 21.32 -18.48 -14.31
N ALA A 174 22.23 -18.01 -13.46
CA ALA A 174 22.62 -18.71 -12.24
C ALA A 174 21.45 -18.76 -11.24
N ILE A 175 20.76 -17.64 -11.01
CA ILE A 175 19.57 -17.54 -10.14
C ILE A 175 18.49 -18.53 -10.58
N CYS A 176 18.21 -18.64 -11.89
CA CYS A 176 17.18 -19.54 -12.41
C CYS A 176 17.53 -21.03 -12.21
N ARG A 177 18.81 -21.35 -12.04
CA ARG A 177 19.28 -22.71 -11.76
C ARG A 177 19.39 -23.03 -10.27
N ASP A 178 19.33 -22.01 -9.41
CA ASP A 178 19.37 -22.16 -7.97
C ASP A 178 18.14 -22.93 -7.46
N GLU A 179 18.37 -23.95 -6.63
CA GLU A 179 17.32 -24.79 -6.06
C GLU A 179 16.31 -23.99 -5.22
N LYS A 180 16.76 -22.88 -4.62
CA LYS A 180 15.90 -21.94 -3.89
C LYS A 180 14.74 -21.42 -4.75
N TRP A 181 14.96 -21.23 -6.05
CA TRP A 181 13.96 -20.69 -6.97
C TRP A 181 13.34 -21.78 -7.84
N ARG A 182 14.15 -22.72 -8.33
CA ARG A 182 13.69 -23.82 -9.19
C ARG A 182 12.82 -24.82 -8.45
N GLY A 183 13.15 -25.15 -7.20
CA GLY A 183 12.40 -26.08 -6.36
C GLY A 183 11.22 -25.43 -5.62
N ALA A 184 11.12 -24.10 -5.64
CA ALA A 184 10.09 -23.39 -4.89
C ALA A 184 8.69 -23.54 -5.51
N LYS A 185 7.70 -23.85 -4.67
CA LYS A 185 6.29 -23.78 -5.04
C LYS A 185 5.83 -22.31 -5.09
N LEU A 186 5.89 -21.72 -6.28
CA LEU A 186 5.51 -20.33 -6.52
C LEU A 186 4.14 -20.22 -7.21
N PRO A 187 3.32 -19.21 -6.83
CA PRO A 187 2.12 -18.83 -7.58
C PRO A 187 2.41 -18.61 -9.07
N GLY A 188 1.43 -18.89 -9.93
CA GLY A 188 1.60 -18.85 -11.40
C GLY A 188 2.08 -17.50 -11.92
N ASN A 189 1.62 -16.39 -11.33
CA ASN A 189 2.06 -15.04 -11.69
C ASN A 189 3.53 -14.76 -11.36
N LEU A 190 4.08 -15.32 -10.27
CA LEU A 190 5.51 -15.19 -9.95
C LEU A 190 6.35 -16.05 -10.89
N ARG A 191 5.89 -17.28 -11.19
CA ARG A 191 6.57 -18.13 -12.19
C ARG A 191 6.62 -17.46 -13.56
N GLY A 192 5.51 -16.87 -13.98
CA GLY A 192 5.45 -16.10 -15.23
C GLY A 192 6.42 -14.92 -15.25
N GLN A 193 6.62 -14.23 -14.12
CA GLN A 193 7.65 -13.18 -14.02
C GLN A 193 9.06 -13.74 -14.13
N ILE A 194 9.38 -14.88 -13.50
CA ILE A 194 10.69 -15.52 -13.64
C ILE A 194 10.96 -15.85 -15.12
N SER A 195 9.99 -16.49 -15.80
CA SER A 195 10.09 -16.76 -17.23
C SER A 195 10.28 -15.50 -18.05
N TYR A 196 9.51 -14.44 -17.76
CA TYR A 196 9.62 -13.16 -18.44
C TYR A 196 11.01 -12.53 -18.29
N CYS A 197 11.56 -12.51 -17.07
CA CYS A 197 12.88 -11.95 -16.82
C CYS A 197 13.97 -12.74 -17.55
N HIS A 198 13.90 -14.08 -17.51
CA HIS A 198 14.93 -14.96 -18.06
C HIS A 198 14.98 -14.95 -19.61
N GLY A 199 13.85 -14.70 -20.27
CA GLY A 199 13.72 -14.87 -21.72
C GLY A 199 13.29 -16.28 -22.09
#